data_AF-A0A1H2PPZ3-F1
#
_entry.id   AF-A0A1H2PPZ3-F1
#
_cell.length_a   1.000
_cell.length_b   1.000
_cell.length_c   1.000
_cell.angle_alpha   90.00
_cell.angle_beta   90.00
_cell.angle_gamma   90.00
#
_symmetry.space_group_name_H-M   'P 1'
#
loop_
_entity.id
_entity.type
_entity.pdbx_description
1 polymer ?
#
loop_
_entity_poly.entity_id
_entity_poly.type
_entity_poly.pdbx_seq_one_letter_code
_entity_poly.pdbx_strand_id
1 'polypeptide(L)' 'MLAQWKDVHVDEGEWHIPIEISKTGKPDIVYLSIQAPTLFKELKPLAGSSDWVLQAHRQTSVHVHRPHLTSRYKTG' A
#
# COMPACT_ATOMS: atom_id res chain seq x y z
N MET A 1 6.15 2.38 -7.53
CA MET A 1 5.16 3.35 -8.07
C MET A 1 4.47 3.96 -6.87
N LEU A 2 4.52 5.27 -6.71
CA LEU A 2 3.92 5.97 -5.57
C LEU A 2 2.72 6.79 -6.07
N ALA A 3 1.59 6.67 -5.39
CA ALA A 3 0.31 7.24 -5.78
C ALA A 3 -0.07 8.39 -4.83
N GLN A 4 -0.32 9.60 -5.32
CA GLN A 4 -0.76 10.71 -4.46
C GLN A 4 -2.26 10.92 -4.52
N TRP A 5 -2.85 11.39 -3.42
CA TRP A 5 -4.29 11.67 -3.36
C TRP A 5 -4.75 12.73 -4.36
N LYS A 6 -3.85 13.65 -4.75
CA LYS A 6 -4.14 14.69 -5.74
C LYS A 6 -4.39 14.13 -7.15
N ASP A 7 -3.86 12.93 -7.43
CA ASP A 7 -3.95 12.28 -8.74
C ASP A 7 -5.16 11.32 -8.81
N VAL A 8 -5.84 11.09 -7.68
CA VAL A 8 -7.02 10.21 -7.57
C VAL A 8 -8.28 11.06 -7.47
N HIS A 9 -9.00 11.14 -8.59
CA HIS A 9 -10.27 11.84 -8.74
C HIS A 9 -11.41 10.90 -8.30
N VAL A 10 -11.57 10.76 -6.97
CA VAL A 10 -12.50 9.80 -6.34
C VAL A 10 -13.95 9.99 -6.80
N ASP A 11 -14.40 11.24 -6.97
CA ASP A 11 -15.79 11.53 -7.37
C ASP A 11 -16.04 11.31 -8.87
N GLU A 12 -14.99 11.42 -9.69
CA GLU A 12 -15.05 11.13 -11.14
C GLU A 12 -14.80 9.64 -11.41
N GLY A 13 -14.30 8.89 -10.42
CA GLY A 13 -13.93 7.50 -10.60
C GLY A 13 -12.69 7.34 -11.48
N GLU A 14 -11.79 8.31 -11.46
CA GLU A 14 -10.60 8.32 -12.31
C GLU A 14 -9.34 8.41 -11.47
N TRP A 15 -8.30 7.73 -11.90
CA TRP A 15 -6.95 7.91 -11.37
C TRP A 15 -6.00 8.23 -12.51
N HIS A 16 -5.47 9.44 -12.47
CA HIS A 16 -4.56 9.97 -13.47
C HIS A 16 -3.13 9.58 -13.09
N ILE A 17 -2.42 8.92 -14.00
CA ILE A 17 -1.03 8.51 -13.81
C ILE A 17 -0.16 9.47 -14.63
N PRO A 18 0.53 10.43 -13.99
CA PRO A 18 1.41 11.35 -14.70
C PRO A 18 2.55 10.63 -15.40
N ILE A 19 3.01 11.24 -16.49
CA ILE A 19 4.04 10.71 -17.38
C ILE A 19 5.35 10.35 -16.65
N GLU A 20 5.66 11.09 -15.58
CA GLU A 20 6.85 10.94 -14.74
C GLU A 20 6.91 9.58 -14.01
N ILE A 21 5.75 8.99 -13.73
CA ILE A 21 5.63 7.68 -13.06
C ILE A 21 5.04 6.60 -13.96
N SER A 22 4.61 6.96 -15.17
CA SER A 22 4.05 6.04 -16.16
C SER A 22 5.13 5.13 -16.74
N LYS A 23 4.86 3.82 -16.74
CA LYS A 23 5.77 2.80 -17.28
C LYS A 23 5.96 2.93 -18.80
N THR A 24 4.99 3.51 -19.49
CA THR A 24 4.94 3.66 -20.95
C THR A 24 5.38 5.05 -21.42
N GLY A 25 5.74 5.96 -20.50
CA GLY A 25 6.10 7.34 -20.84
C GLY A 25 4.94 8.12 -21.47
N LYS A 26 3.70 7.75 -21.15
CA LYS A 26 2.48 8.48 -21.54
C LYS A 26 1.58 8.68 -20.33
N PRO A 27 0.90 9.82 -20.18
CA PRO A 27 -0.14 9.95 -19.18
C PRO A 27 -1.21 8.89 -19.44
N ASP A 28 -1.58 8.16 -18.39
CA ASP A 28 -2.59 7.10 -18.47
C ASP A 28 -3.69 7.37 -17.46
N ILE A 29 -4.91 6.95 -17.76
CA ILE A 29 -6.07 7.12 -16.89
C ILE A 29 -6.60 5.74 -16.54
N VAL A 30 -6.59 5.42 -15.25
CA VAL A 30 -7.18 4.20 -14.71
C VAL A 30 -8.58 4.53 -14.22
N TYR A 31 -9.58 3.98 -14.91
CA TYR A 31 -10.97 4.06 -14.46
C TYR A 31 -11.20 3.14 -13.26
N LEU A 32 -11.74 3.72 -12.20
CA LEU A 32 -12.06 3.04 -10.95
C LEU A 32 -13.39 2.30 -11.07
N SER A 33 -13.52 1.19 -10.34
CA SER A 33 -14.79 0.49 -10.23
C SER A 33 -15.78 1.32 -9.42
N ILE A 34 -17.08 1.04 -9.57
CA ILE A 34 -18.15 1.73 -8.83
C ILE A 34 -18.03 1.60 -7.30
N GLN A 35 -17.31 0.59 -6.81
CA GLN A 35 -17.11 0.35 -5.37
C GLN A 35 -15.89 1.10 -4.83
N ALA A 36 -14.94 1.44 -5.68
CA ALA A 36 -13.69 2.07 -5.29
C ALA A 36 -13.88 3.43 -4.62
N PRO A 37 -14.82 4.32 -5.05
CA PRO A 37 -15.04 5.59 -4.37
C PRO A 37 -15.41 5.43 -2.89
N THR A 38 -16.23 4.44 -2.55
CA THR A 38 -16.60 4.12 -1.16
C THR A 38 -15.37 3.73 -0.35
N LEU A 39 -14.56 2.80 -0.89
CA LEU A 39 -13.33 2.35 -0.24
C LEU A 39 -12.33 3.50 -0.04
N PHE A 40 -12.16 4.38 -1.04
CA PHE A 40 -11.27 5.54 -0.90
C PHE A 40 -11.77 6.55 0.13
N LYS A 41 -13.08 6.77 0.23
CA LYS A 41 -13.70 7.64 1.24
C LYS A 41 -13.47 7.13 2.66
N GLU A 42 -13.51 5.81 2.85
CA GLU A 42 -13.18 5.18 4.13
C GLU A 42 -11.67 5.18 4.43
N LEU A 43 -10.84 5.01 3.40
CA LEU A 43 -9.38 4.92 3.55
C LEU A 43 -8.72 6.28 3.81
N LYS A 44 -9.23 7.35 3.19
CA LYS A 44 -8.65 8.71 3.28
C LYS A 44 -8.47 9.23 4.73
N PRO A 45 -9.46 9.12 5.64
CA PRO A 45 -9.25 9.51 7.04
C PRO A 45 -8.22 8.63 7.76
N LEU A 46 -8.05 7.37 7.35
CA LEU A 46 -7.05 6.45 7.93
C LEU A 46 -5.62 6.77 7.49
N ALA A 47 -5.46 7.44 6.34
CA ALA A 47 -4.15 7.86 5.82
C ALA A 47 -3.56 9.09 6.57
N GLY A 48 -4.35 9.75 7.42
CA GLY A 48 -3.91 10.92 8.18
C GLY A 48 -3.49 12.09 7.28
N SER A 49 -2.33 12.70 7.56
CA SER A 49 -1.78 13.83 6.79
C SER A 49 -0.85 13.41 5.64
N SER A 50 -0.89 12.15 5.23
CA SER A 50 -0.06 11.63 4.14
C SER A 50 -0.60 12.05 2.78
N ASP A 51 0.27 12.57 1.92
CA ASP A 51 -0.06 12.83 0.51
C ASP A 51 -0.23 11.54 -0.31
N TRP A 52 0.25 10.40 0.19
CA TRP A 52 0.23 9.11 -0.49
C TRP A 52 -1.03 8.29 -0.17
N VAL A 53 -1.59 7.66 -1.21
CA VAL A 53 -2.86 6.91 -1.19
C VAL A 53 -2.75 5.60 -0.41
N LEU A 54 -1.67 4.85 -0.62
CA LEU A 54 -1.37 3.61 0.10
C LEU A 54 0.09 3.62 0.50
N GLN A 55 0.35 3.87 1.78
CA GLN A 55 1.66 3.64 2.35
C GLN A 55 1.79 2.14 2.65
N ALA A 56 2.72 1.47 1.98
CA ALA A 56 3.14 0.15 2.44
C ALA A 56 3.85 0.33 3.79
N HIS A 57 3.17 0.02 4.89
CA HIS A 57 3.87 -0.15 6.16
C HIS A 57 4.78 -1.38 5.99
N ARG A 58 6.09 -1.14 5.90
CA ARG A 58 7.06 -2.23 5.91
C ARG A 58 6.99 -2.84 7.30
N GLN A 59 6.22 -3.91 7.47
CA GLN A 59 6.29 -4.73 8.66
C GLN A 59 7.65 -5.43 8.58
N THR A 60 8.66 -4.81 9.18
CA THR A 60 9.91 -5.51 9.48
C THR A 60 9.52 -6.59 10.49
N SER A 61 9.22 -7.79 10.00
CA SER A 61 9.31 -8.98 10.83
C SER A 61 10.74 -9.02 11.33
N VAL A 62 10.96 -8.46 12.52
CA VAL A 62 12.18 -8.71 13.28
C VAL A 62 12.16 -10.20 13.50
N HIS A 63 13.03 -10.91 12.80
CA HIS A 63 13.27 -12.31 13.04
C HIS A 63 13.78 -12.40 14.48
N VAL A 64 12.90 -12.71 15.43
CA VAL A 64 13.32 -13.08 16.78
C VAL A 64 14.03 -14.42 16.64
N HIS A 65 15.36 -14.36 16.58
CA HIS A 65 16.21 -15.52 16.65
C HIS A 65 15.91 -16.22 17.99
N ARG A 66 15.21 -17.36 17.97
CA ARG A 66 15.09 -18.22 19.16
C ARG A 66 16.49 -18.76 19.49
N PRO A 67 17.09 -18.48 20.65
CA PRO A 67 18.28 -19.20 21.07
C PRO A 67 17.85 -20.49 21.79
N HIS A 68 18.37 -21.61 21.29
CA HIS A 68 18.68 -22.84 22.03
C HIS A 68 17.59 -23.45 22.93
N LEU A 69 16.76 -24.32 22.35
CA LEU A 69 16.25 -25.49 23.08
C LEU A 69 17.29 -26.60 22.91
N THR A 70 18.16 -26.76 23.91
CA THR A 70 19.11 -27.86 23.98
C THR A 70 18.38 -29.18 24.21
N SER A 71 18.69 -30.15 23.35
CA SER A 71 18.31 -31.56 23.49
C SER A 71 18.73 -32.10 24.85
N ARG A 72 17.76 -32.59 25.63
CA ARG A 72 18.02 -33.50 26.75
C ARG A 72 17.12 -34.72 26.62
N TYR A 73 17.58 -35.71 25.87
CA TYR A 73 17.25 -37.10 26.13
C TYR A 73 18.55 -37.87 26.37
N LYS A 74 18.87 -38.04 27.66
CA LYS A 74 19.76 -39.09 28.16
C LYS A 74 19.20 -39.57 29.50
N THR A 75 18.47 -40.67 29.43
CA THR A 75 18.13 -41.59 30.52
C THR A 75 17.83 -42.89 29.78
N GLY A 76 18.41 -44.05 30.05
CA GLY A 76 19.24 -44.56 31.12
C GLY A 76 19.11 -46.07 30.98
#